data_AF-A0A3Q9XX86-F1
#
_entry.id   AF-A0A3Q9XX86-F1
#
_cell.length_a   1.000
_cell.length_b   1.000
_cell.length_c   1.000
_cell.angle_alpha   90.00
_cell.angle_beta   90.00
_cell.angle_gamma   90.00
#
_symmetry.space_group_name_H-M   'P 1'
#
loop_
_entity.id
_entity.type
_entity.pdbx_description
1 polymer ?
#
loop_
_entity_poly.entity_id
_entity_poly.type
_entity_poly.pdbx_seq_one_letter_code
_entity_poly.pdbx_strand_id
1 'polypeptide(L)'
;MMSINVEDPFSCLRQSFLEIDPARKKLLLNQLSYSKREDLLRIIRQGAKAQVSKESFLFLKSQVKSIHHLTPNLTSRRNYSILSQMLAKCKAMVKHLLAFFNIMTAMATHLVAQKILFKNKASVKQKPYITELAFLKLLQAVPSSQEDSYKINFAKLLAEHGYAAEFKNIEFSANFQFFKNADLEGIVFTHCTLRWNHFGKSRLENVVFQGCNLSNISFMNTSLTNCFFNHCEMREVMFTAAELDSTSFKSSSLITCSFEDATLRQCSFHKVIMPATHFLEAVVIDTAIQKSELKNTVFFGNLDKFDFPANDLSRQSAIISKPITAILVHPENRGLSVPKVFIKLDKIAGLLPLRITLQPQKLTKEATNQEADILINKVGSYHKSKAPIPQRIMHAVAENPHLYPSCASILKKAHTLASEVDSFFLPGGEDIPPALYGRKQEELTEWDRDYRRSFLELSMMHYVHHQGLPLMANCRGFQLANVYFGAQLEQHVEGHNNVLQILPGAKKSYHGLSYKALKKPMISLSSHHQGVPTELAATEFIEPLIEYEGLVKASEAKYSGAAPLILLQFHPEFLKAQTAHTFFLEIIDKALNFILSKRNDLFWKIFFDSANTHRYRKITLAALKNSAKFH
;
A
#
# COMPACT_ATOMS: atom_id res chain seq x y z
N MET A 1 36.42 23.34 39.19
CA MET A 1 35.38 23.64 40.20
C MET A 1 34.53 24.80 39.72
N MET A 2 33.27 24.54 39.34
CA MET A 2 32.08 25.35 39.62
C MET A 2 30.90 24.68 38.89
N SER A 3 30.15 23.91 39.65
CA SER A 3 28.85 23.36 39.30
C SER A 3 27.80 24.46 39.32
N ILE A 4 27.04 24.63 38.23
CA ILE A 4 25.82 25.45 38.21
C ILE A 4 24.64 24.51 37.99
N ASN A 5 23.78 24.44 39.01
CA ASN A 5 22.47 23.78 39.02
C ASN A 5 21.56 24.39 37.95
N VAL A 6 20.87 23.55 37.17
CA VAL A 6 19.79 23.97 36.27
C VAL A 6 18.47 23.54 36.90
N GLU A 7 17.83 24.45 37.63
CA GLU A 7 16.44 24.31 38.05
C GLU A 7 15.48 24.83 36.94
N ASP A 8 14.55 23.95 36.57
CA ASP A 8 13.22 24.14 35.98
C ASP A 8 12.95 25.27 34.95
N PRO A 9 12.94 24.96 33.63
CA PRO A 9 12.56 25.87 32.55
C PRO A 9 11.05 26.17 32.43
N PHE A 10 10.18 25.63 33.29
CA PHE A 10 8.72 25.66 33.07
C PHE A 10 7.97 26.80 33.78
N SER A 11 8.64 27.62 34.59
CA SER A 11 7.99 28.72 35.33
C SER A 11 7.47 29.86 34.43
N CYS A 12 8.22 30.25 33.39
CA CYS A 12 7.80 31.29 32.43
C CYS A 12 6.60 30.88 31.55
N LEU A 13 6.40 29.58 31.31
CA LEU A 13 5.36 29.07 30.40
C LEU A 13 3.95 29.11 31.00
N ARG A 14 3.85 29.11 32.33
CA ARG A 14 2.57 29.13 33.05
C ARG A 14 1.88 30.49 32.95
N GLN A 15 2.65 31.57 32.95
CA GLN A 15 2.13 32.94 32.98
C GLN A 15 1.55 33.37 31.61
N SER A 16 2.16 32.94 30.50
CA SER A 16 1.68 33.27 29.14
C SER A 16 0.50 32.41 28.65
N PHE A 17 -0.06 31.54 29.50
CA PHE A 17 -1.21 30.68 29.17
C PHE A 17 -2.56 31.34 29.52
N LEU A 18 -2.57 32.31 30.44
CA LEU A 18 -3.80 32.96 30.91
C LEU A 18 -4.34 34.04 29.95
N GLU A 19 -3.63 34.37 28.87
CA GLU A 19 -3.91 35.55 28.02
C GLU A 19 -4.44 35.24 26.60
N ILE A 20 -4.75 33.99 26.25
CA ILE A 20 -5.27 33.67 24.89
C ILE A 20 -6.80 33.67 24.84
N ASP A 21 -7.32 34.60 24.03
CA ASP A 21 -8.73 34.85 23.73
C ASP A 21 -9.56 33.60 23.32
N PRO A 22 -10.68 33.30 24.01
CA PRO A 22 -11.64 32.24 23.69
C PRO A 22 -12.25 32.30 22.27
N ALA A 23 -12.38 33.48 21.65
CA ALA A 23 -13.00 33.61 20.32
C ALA A 23 -12.15 32.93 19.21
N ARG A 24 -10.82 32.96 19.34
CA ARG A 24 -9.91 32.26 18.42
C ARG A 24 -9.98 30.73 18.53
N LYS A 25 -10.33 30.19 19.71
CA LYS A 25 -10.53 28.74 19.91
C LYS A 25 -11.77 28.24 19.16
N LYS A 26 -12.84 29.04 19.12
CA LYS A 26 -14.11 28.72 18.44
C LYS A 26 -13.98 28.72 16.91
N LEU A 27 -13.15 29.61 16.36
CA LEU A 27 -12.91 29.71 14.92
C LEU A 27 -12.21 28.46 14.34
N LEU A 28 -11.27 27.88 15.08
CA LEU A 28 -10.52 26.68 14.68
C LEU A 28 -11.38 25.42 14.61
N LEU A 29 -12.32 25.27 15.55
CA LEU A 29 -13.25 24.14 15.58
C LEU A 29 -14.26 24.20 14.42
N ASN A 30 -14.66 25.41 14.01
CA ASN A 30 -15.61 25.63 12.93
C ASN A 30 -15.05 25.34 11.51
N GLN A 31 -13.73 25.18 11.37
CA GLN A 31 -13.08 24.83 10.09
C GLN A 31 -12.95 23.32 9.84
N LEU A 32 -13.30 22.48 10.83
CA LEU A 32 -13.34 21.03 10.68
C LEU A 32 -14.68 20.59 10.07
N SER A 33 -14.64 19.59 9.18
CA SER A 33 -15.86 18.94 8.66
C SER A 33 -16.60 18.22 9.80
N TYR A 34 -17.90 17.96 9.62
CA TYR A 34 -18.73 17.28 10.62
C TYR A 34 -18.14 15.93 11.05
N SER A 35 -17.71 15.09 10.11
CA SER A 35 -17.05 13.81 10.42
C SER A 35 -15.73 14.02 11.19
N LYS A 36 -14.95 15.05 10.87
CA LYS A 36 -13.70 15.36 11.60
C LYS A 36 -13.95 15.91 13.00
N ARG A 37 -15.08 16.59 13.23
CA ARG A 37 -15.52 16.99 14.57
C ARG A 37 -16.01 15.78 15.36
N GLU A 38 -16.75 14.86 14.74
CA GLU A 38 -17.17 13.62 15.38
C GLU A 38 -15.98 12.71 15.70
N ASP A 39 -14.97 12.58 14.83
CA ASP A 39 -13.73 11.84 15.12
C ASP A 39 -12.96 12.45 16.29
N LEU A 40 -12.84 13.79 16.30
CA LEU A 40 -12.24 14.52 17.41
C LEU A 40 -13.02 14.27 18.71
N LEU A 41 -14.36 14.35 18.66
CA LEU A 41 -15.24 14.09 19.79
C LEU A 41 -15.23 12.61 20.22
N ARG A 42 -15.02 11.67 19.30
CA ARG A 42 -14.91 10.23 19.57
C ARG A 42 -13.59 9.91 20.27
N ILE A 43 -12.48 10.52 19.82
CA ILE A 43 -11.17 10.46 20.48
C ILE A 43 -11.24 11.12 21.88
N ILE A 44 -12.00 12.22 22.01
CA ILE A 44 -12.25 12.89 23.29
C ILE A 44 -13.10 12.01 24.23
N ARG A 45 -14.13 11.32 23.70
CA ARG A 45 -15.06 10.46 24.47
C ARG A 45 -14.43 9.13 24.89
N GLN A 46 -13.46 8.61 24.14
CA GLN A 46 -12.82 7.31 24.41
C GLN A 46 -11.74 7.35 25.51
N GLY A 47 -11.55 8.47 26.21
CA GLY A 47 -10.87 8.54 27.51
C GLY A 47 -9.56 7.75 27.59
N ALA A 48 -8.46 8.30 27.07
CA ALA A 48 -7.08 8.03 27.49
C ALA A 48 -6.74 6.58 27.89
N LYS A 49 -7.19 5.57 27.12
CA LYS A 49 -6.77 4.16 27.27
C LYS A 49 -6.35 3.48 25.97
N ALA A 50 -6.16 4.23 24.89
CA ALA A 50 -5.22 3.82 23.85
C ALA A 50 -3.92 4.57 24.13
N GLN A 51 -2.95 3.86 24.70
CA GLN A 51 -1.56 4.29 24.69
C GLN A 51 -1.26 4.81 23.28
N VAL A 52 -0.90 6.09 23.14
CA VAL A 52 0.02 6.48 22.07
C VAL A 52 1.15 5.47 22.22
N SER A 53 1.30 4.54 21.27
CA SER A 53 2.23 3.44 21.44
C SER A 53 3.57 4.03 21.84
N LYS A 54 4.26 3.42 22.80
CA LYS A 54 5.58 3.88 23.25
C LYS A 54 6.49 4.18 22.05
N GLU A 55 6.33 3.43 20.97
CA GLU A 55 6.91 3.62 19.64
C GLU A 55 6.56 4.96 18.96
N SER A 56 5.29 5.39 18.97
CA SER A 56 4.86 6.68 18.40
C SER A 56 5.44 7.88 19.16
N PHE A 57 5.56 7.77 20.49
CA PHE A 57 6.20 8.79 21.32
C PHE A 57 7.74 8.77 21.16
N LEU A 58 8.35 7.58 21.08
CA LEU A 58 9.77 7.40 20.79
C LEU A 58 10.13 7.90 19.38
N PHE A 59 9.27 7.70 18.40
CA PHE A 59 9.40 8.23 17.05
C PHE A 59 9.43 9.75 17.08
N LEU A 60 8.45 10.42 17.69
CA LEU A 60 8.45 11.89 17.83
C LEU A 60 9.67 12.40 18.61
N LYS A 61 10.07 11.72 19.68
CA LYS A 61 11.29 12.06 20.45
C LYS A 61 12.56 11.89 19.62
N SER A 62 12.60 10.90 18.73
CA SER A 62 13.72 10.67 17.80
C SER A 62 13.79 11.75 16.71
N GLN A 63 12.64 12.20 16.19
CA GLN A 63 12.58 13.29 15.20
C GLN A 63 12.96 14.65 15.81
N VAL A 64 12.68 14.86 17.10
CA VAL A 64 13.13 16.07 17.82
C VAL A 64 14.63 16.01 18.17
N LYS A 65 15.15 14.82 18.52
CA LYS A 65 16.59 14.60 18.73
C LYS A 65 17.42 14.75 17.45
N SER A 66 16.91 14.31 16.30
CA SER A 66 17.61 14.44 15.01
C SER A 66 17.77 15.91 14.59
N ILE A 67 16.80 16.77 14.95
CA ILE A 67 16.89 18.22 14.74
C ILE A 67 17.99 18.86 15.62
N HIS A 68 18.24 18.33 16.81
CA HIS A 68 19.27 18.85 17.74
C HIS A 68 20.71 18.48 17.32
N HIS A 69 20.92 17.40 16.56
CA HIS A 69 22.24 17.01 16.06
C HIS A 69 22.71 17.82 14.83
N LEU A 70 21.83 18.62 14.21
CA LEU A 70 22.18 19.52 13.10
C LEU A 70 22.83 20.84 13.55
N THR A 71 22.89 21.08 14.86
CA THR A 71 23.31 22.37 15.44
C THR A 71 24.83 22.67 15.39
N PRO A 72 25.77 21.69 15.42
CA PRO A 72 27.20 22.04 15.48
C PRO A 72 27.83 22.54 14.16
N ASN A 73 27.24 22.25 12.99
CA ASN A 73 27.91 22.43 11.69
C ASN A 73 27.38 23.61 10.84
N LEU A 74 26.63 24.55 11.43
CA LEU A 74 25.96 25.64 10.68
C LEU A 74 26.51 27.02 11.08
N THR A 75 27.65 27.42 10.51
CA THR A 75 28.35 28.69 10.84
C THR A 75 27.83 29.95 10.14
N SER A 76 26.64 29.96 9.52
CA SER A 76 26.10 31.16 8.85
C SER A 76 24.86 31.77 9.55
N ARG A 77 24.86 33.10 9.75
CA ARG A 77 23.74 33.89 10.33
C ARG A 77 22.38 33.62 9.67
N ARG A 78 22.35 33.21 8.41
CA ARG A 78 21.12 32.89 7.66
C ARG A 78 20.46 31.59 8.13
N ASN A 79 21.24 30.64 8.64
CA ASN A 79 20.76 29.35 9.17
C ASN A 79 20.16 29.49 10.58
N TYR A 80 20.64 30.44 11.38
CA TYR A 80 20.13 30.70 12.74
C TYR A 80 18.69 31.24 12.76
N SER A 81 18.31 32.05 11.75
CA SER A 81 16.94 32.55 11.56
C SER A 81 15.95 31.44 11.18
N ILE A 82 16.39 30.50 10.34
CA ILE A 82 15.59 29.34 9.95
C ILE A 82 15.46 28.38 11.13
N LEU A 83 16.55 28.13 11.88
CA LEU A 83 16.55 27.28 13.06
C LEU A 83 15.68 27.88 14.19
N SER A 84 15.72 29.19 14.41
CA SER A 84 14.89 29.85 15.44
C SER A 84 13.40 29.83 15.08
N GLN A 85 13.06 29.98 13.79
CA GLN A 85 11.69 29.82 13.30
C GLN A 85 11.22 28.35 13.39
N MET A 86 12.11 27.38 13.13
CA MET A 86 11.81 25.95 13.29
C MET A 86 11.64 25.56 14.76
N LEU A 87 12.52 26.02 15.66
CA LEU A 87 12.40 25.78 17.10
C LEU A 87 11.16 26.46 17.69
N ALA A 88 10.84 27.69 17.25
CA ALA A 88 9.62 28.37 17.67
C ALA A 88 8.35 27.63 17.22
N LYS A 89 8.36 27.04 16.02
CA LYS A 89 7.24 26.25 15.48
C LYS A 89 7.12 24.86 16.11
N CYS A 90 8.24 24.18 16.40
CA CYS A 90 8.24 22.94 17.16
C CYS A 90 7.78 23.16 18.61
N LYS A 91 8.21 24.26 19.26
CA LYS A 91 7.71 24.67 20.58
C LYS A 91 6.22 25.01 20.55
N ALA A 92 5.73 25.66 19.48
CA ALA A 92 4.30 25.88 19.27
C ALA A 92 3.53 24.55 19.09
N MET A 93 4.08 23.60 18.33
CA MET A 93 3.47 22.27 18.10
C MET A 93 3.38 21.44 19.39
N VAL A 94 4.43 21.44 20.22
CA VAL A 94 4.42 20.81 21.55
C VAL A 94 3.44 21.53 22.49
N LYS A 95 3.32 22.86 22.42
CA LYS A 95 2.33 23.67 23.15
C LYS A 95 0.89 23.36 22.71
N HIS A 96 0.64 23.07 21.42
CA HIS A 96 -0.66 22.65 20.90
C HIS A 96 -1.02 21.22 21.33
N LEU A 97 -0.05 20.30 21.35
CA LEU A 97 -0.23 18.94 21.87
C LEU A 97 -0.50 18.95 23.38
N LEU A 98 0.21 19.75 24.17
CA LEU A 98 -0.01 19.87 25.62
C LEU A 98 -1.32 20.58 25.97
N ALA A 99 -1.72 21.61 25.21
CA ALA A 99 -3.02 22.26 25.36
C ALA A 99 -4.19 21.32 25.00
N PHE A 100 -3.99 20.44 24.02
CA PHE A 100 -4.94 19.38 23.66
C PHE A 100 -5.09 18.35 24.80
N PHE A 101 -4.01 17.96 25.46
CA PHE A 101 -4.06 17.06 26.64
C PHE A 101 -4.65 17.72 27.90
N ASN A 102 -4.46 19.03 28.11
CA ASN A 102 -5.04 19.74 29.27
C ASN A 102 -6.54 20.05 29.12
N ILE A 103 -7.04 20.22 27.90
CA ILE A 103 -8.49 20.37 27.62
C ILE A 103 -9.23 19.04 27.88
N MET A 104 -8.55 17.91 27.67
CA MET A 104 -9.06 16.57 27.91
C MET A 104 -9.25 16.22 29.40
N THR A 105 -8.50 16.86 30.30
CA THR A 105 -8.67 16.70 31.76
C THR A 105 -9.77 17.58 32.37
N ALA A 106 -10.40 18.47 31.61
CA ALA A 106 -11.31 19.49 32.14
C ALA A 106 -12.80 19.35 31.72
N MET A 107 -13.23 18.23 31.13
CA MET A 107 -14.67 18.00 30.85
C MET A 107 -15.16 16.64 31.37
N ALA A 108 -15.02 16.45 32.68
CA ALA A 108 -15.72 15.42 33.45
C ALA A 108 -16.99 16.01 34.09
N THR A 109 -17.90 16.62 33.33
CA THR A 109 -19.24 16.98 33.83
C THR A 109 -20.28 17.21 32.73
N HIS A 110 -20.53 16.23 31.86
CA HIS A 110 -21.77 16.24 31.07
C HIS A 110 -22.24 14.84 30.65
N LEU A 111 -22.25 13.90 31.60
CA LEU A 111 -22.78 12.54 31.43
C LEU A 111 -24.05 12.28 32.27
N VAL A 112 -24.69 13.36 32.75
CA VAL A 112 -25.97 13.29 33.49
C VAL A 112 -27.19 13.56 32.57
N ALA A 113 -26.98 14.00 31.33
CA ALA A 113 -28.08 14.40 30.43
C ALA A 113 -28.60 13.31 29.46
N GLN A 114 -28.09 12.07 29.50
CA GLN A 114 -28.55 10.98 28.61
C GLN A 114 -29.26 9.83 29.35
N LYS A 115 -29.83 10.10 30.53
CA LYS A 115 -30.66 9.12 31.27
C LYS A 115 -32.16 9.31 31.14
N ILE A 116 -32.62 10.17 30.22
CA ILE A 116 -34.04 10.39 29.97
C ILE A 116 -34.27 10.27 28.48
N LEU A 117 -34.72 9.08 28.06
CA LEU A 117 -35.67 8.80 26.98
C LEU A 117 -35.52 7.33 26.58
N PHE A 118 -36.43 6.49 27.05
CA PHE A 118 -37.28 5.62 26.22
C PHE A 118 -38.08 4.70 27.15
N LYS A 119 -39.38 5.00 27.30
CA LYS A 119 -40.39 4.06 27.77
C LYS A 119 -41.37 3.80 26.63
N ASN A 120 -41.56 2.51 26.36
CA ASN A 120 -42.67 1.81 25.72
C ASN A 120 -43.10 2.16 24.29
N LYS A 121 -43.01 1.15 23.42
CA LYS A 121 -44.19 0.45 22.87
C LYS A 121 -43.82 -0.96 22.40
N ALA A 122 -44.68 -1.93 22.70
CA ALA A 122 -44.61 -3.30 22.22
C ALA A 122 -45.45 -3.46 20.95
N SER A 123 -44.92 -4.15 19.93
CA SER A 123 -45.68 -5.03 19.01
C SER A 123 -44.73 -5.66 17.98
N VAL A 124 -44.93 -6.97 17.74
CA VAL A 124 -44.20 -7.91 16.85
C VAL A 124 -42.68 -7.96 17.11
N LYS A 125 -42.21 -9.00 17.83
CA LYS A 125 -40.80 -9.17 18.21
C LYS A 125 -39.90 -9.50 17.00
N GLN A 126 -39.58 -8.49 16.20
CA GLN A 126 -38.39 -8.53 15.35
C GLN A 126 -37.17 -8.41 16.27
N LYS A 127 -36.19 -9.30 16.15
CA LYS A 127 -34.96 -9.21 16.94
C LYS A 127 -34.30 -7.85 16.69
N PRO A 128 -33.84 -7.12 17.73
CA PRO A 128 -33.19 -5.84 17.54
C PRO A 128 -31.88 -5.99 16.74
N TYR A 129 -31.50 -4.95 16.00
CA TYR A 129 -30.18 -4.85 15.38
C TYR A 129 -29.11 -4.63 16.46
N ILE A 130 -27.94 -5.23 16.27
CA ILE A 130 -26.81 -4.99 17.16
C ILE A 130 -26.24 -3.59 16.94
N THR A 131 -25.77 -2.92 18.00
CA THR A 131 -25.05 -1.65 17.90
C THR A 131 -23.54 -1.91 17.87
N GLU A 132 -22.75 -0.95 17.39
CA GLU A 132 -21.27 -1.07 17.37
C GLU A 132 -20.70 -1.40 18.76
N LEU A 133 -21.15 -0.70 19.81
CA LEU A 133 -20.69 -0.94 21.18
C LEU A 133 -21.09 -2.34 21.69
N ALA A 134 -22.30 -2.79 21.36
CA ALA A 134 -22.75 -4.13 21.74
C ALA A 134 -21.96 -5.22 21.00
N PHE A 135 -21.64 -5.00 19.73
CA PHE A 135 -20.81 -5.89 18.92
C PHE A 135 -19.40 -6.01 19.49
N LEU A 136 -18.75 -4.90 19.85
CA LEU A 136 -17.42 -4.90 20.44
C LEU A 136 -17.38 -5.66 21.78
N LYS A 137 -18.42 -5.51 22.62
CA LYS A 137 -18.53 -6.28 23.87
C LYS A 137 -18.73 -7.77 23.63
N LEU A 138 -19.55 -8.11 22.65
CA LEU A 138 -19.82 -9.51 22.29
C LEU A 138 -18.54 -10.18 21.78
N LEU A 139 -17.72 -9.49 21.00
CA LEU A 139 -16.42 -10.02 20.55
C LEU A 139 -15.40 -10.21 21.68
N GLN A 140 -15.42 -9.38 22.72
CA GLN A 140 -14.57 -9.59 23.91
C GLN A 140 -14.95 -10.86 24.69
N ALA A 141 -16.18 -11.35 24.54
CA ALA A 141 -16.68 -12.54 25.20
C ALA A 141 -16.44 -13.83 24.39
N VAL A 142 -16.09 -13.72 23.10
CA VAL A 142 -15.71 -14.89 22.29
C VAL A 142 -14.29 -15.30 22.69
N PRO A 143 -14.07 -16.56 23.14
CA PRO A 143 -12.74 -17.04 23.46
C PRO A 143 -11.82 -16.86 22.26
N SER A 144 -10.64 -16.28 22.48
CA SER A 144 -9.54 -16.28 21.54
C SER A 144 -9.02 -17.72 21.39
N SER A 145 -9.75 -18.57 20.65
CA SER A 145 -9.31 -19.94 20.40
C SER A 145 -8.15 -19.93 19.41
N GLN A 146 -7.06 -20.59 19.79
CA GLN A 146 -5.78 -20.65 19.10
C GLN A 146 -5.69 -21.82 18.12
N GLU A 147 -6.67 -21.97 17.23
CA GLU A 147 -6.53 -22.86 16.08
C GLU A 147 -7.06 -22.19 14.82
N ASP A 148 -6.26 -22.21 13.75
CA ASP A 148 -6.59 -21.67 12.42
C ASP A 148 -7.86 -22.29 11.79
N SER A 149 -8.45 -23.32 12.41
CA SER A 149 -9.62 -24.06 11.94
C SER A 149 -10.97 -23.52 12.48
N TYR A 150 -10.98 -22.79 13.59
CA TYR A 150 -12.24 -22.38 14.24
C TYR A 150 -12.84 -21.14 13.57
N LYS A 151 -13.93 -21.33 12.83
CA LYS A 151 -14.69 -20.23 12.22
C LYS A 151 -15.76 -19.69 13.18
N ILE A 152 -15.74 -18.39 13.43
CA ILE A 152 -16.82 -17.73 14.17
C ILE A 152 -18.06 -17.68 13.27
N ASN A 153 -19.14 -18.38 13.65
CA ASN A 153 -20.44 -18.27 13.00
C ASN A 153 -21.20 -17.05 13.56
N PHE A 154 -21.20 -15.95 12.82
CA PHE A 154 -21.79 -14.69 13.29
C PHE A 154 -23.31 -14.75 13.39
N ALA A 155 -23.99 -15.49 12.53
CA ALA A 155 -25.45 -15.60 12.58
C ALA A 155 -25.91 -16.29 13.87
N LYS A 156 -25.26 -17.40 14.23
CA LYS A 156 -25.48 -18.11 15.50
C LYS A 156 -25.14 -17.21 16.69
N LEU A 157 -23.97 -16.57 16.66
CA LEU A 157 -23.50 -15.68 17.73
C LEU A 157 -24.47 -14.52 18.00
N LEU A 158 -24.96 -13.85 16.94
CA LEU A 158 -25.98 -12.81 17.06
C LEU A 158 -27.29 -13.38 17.59
N ALA A 159 -27.73 -14.53 17.07
CA ALA A 159 -28.98 -15.15 17.47
C ALA A 159 -29.01 -15.55 18.95
N GLU A 160 -27.93 -16.14 19.47
CA GLU A 160 -27.75 -16.52 20.88
C GLU A 160 -27.81 -15.31 21.82
N HIS A 161 -27.38 -14.14 21.34
CA HIS A 161 -27.42 -12.88 22.08
C HIS A 161 -28.68 -12.04 21.79
N GLY A 162 -29.68 -12.63 21.11
CA GLY A 162 -30.97 -12.01 20.87
C GLY A 162 -31.00 -10.97 19.74
N TYR A 163 -29.98 -10.89 18.89
CA TYR A 163 -29.90 -9.96 17.78
C TYR A 163 -30.34 -10.58 16.44
N ALA A 164 -30.76 -9.72 15.51
CA ALA A 164 -30.97 -10.10 14.12
C ALA A 164 -29.63 -10.39 13.43
N ALA A 165 -29.65 -11.23 12.40
CA ALA A 165 -28.52 -11.50 11.50
C ALA A 165 -28.24 -10.33 10.53
N GLU A 166 -28.37 -9.10 11.02
CA GLU A 166 -28.17 -7.89 10.23
C GLU A 166 -27.37 -6.86 11.03
N PHE A 167 -26.33 -6.34 10.39
CA PHE A 167 -25.57 -5.17 10.81
C PHE A 167 -26.07 -3.95 10.04
N LYS A 168 -26.52 -2.91 10.74
CA LYS A 168 -27.12 -1.72 10.12
C LYS A 168 -26.48 -0.44 10.64
N ASN A 169 -26.00 0.40 9.73
CA ASN A 169 -25.37 1.70 10.04
C ASN A 169 -24.17 1.60 11.01
N ILE A 170 -23.37 0.53 10.91
CA ILE A 170 -22.19 0.33 11.76
C ILE A 170 -20.92 0.69 11.00
N GLU A 171 -19.98 1.34 11.70
CA GLU A 171 -18.62 1.56 11.25
C GLU A 171 -17.67 0.57 11.92
N PHE A 172 -17.03 -0.30 11.13
CA PHE A 172 -16.08 -1.31 11.61
C PHE A 172 -14.64 -0.79 11.51
N SER A 173 -14.30 0.24 12.30
CA SER A 173 -12.97 0.86 12.28
C SER A 173 -12.07 0.50 13.47
N ALA A 174 -12.60 -0.19 14.48
CA ALA A 174 -11.85 -0.55 15.69
C ALA A 174 -10.84 -1.69 15.50
N ASN A 175 -11.14 -2.66 14.62
CA ASN A 175 -10.25 -3.75 14.23
C ASN A 175 -10.65 -4.20 12.83
N PHE A 176 -9.66 -4.39 11.97
CA PHE A 176 -9.88 -4.78 10.57
C PHE A 176 -9.88 -6.30 10.36
N GLN A 177 -9.62 -7.10 11.39
CA GLN A 177 -9.54 -8.56 11.28
C GLN A 177 -10.80 -9.27 11.79
N PHE A 178 -11.87 -8.55 12.14
CA PHE A 178 -13.07 -9.12 12.74
C PHE A 178 -13.72 -10.26 11.93
N PHE A 179 -13.59 -10.21 10.61
CA PHE A 179 -14.24 -11.17 9.71
C PHE A 179 -13.27 -12.15 9.06
N LYS A 180 -12.00 -12.17 9.48
CA LYS A 180 -11.02 -13.14 8.98
C LYS A 180 -11.36 -14.53 9.53
N ASN A 181 -11.25 -15.55 8.69
CA ASN A 181 -11.65 -16.92 9.03
C ASN A 181 -13.10 -17.03 9.57
N ALA A 182 -14.01 -16.12 9.18
CA ALA A 182 -15.39 -16.12 9.68
C ALA A 182 -16.33 -17.02 8.88
N ASP A 183 -17.46 -17.38 9.49
CA ASP A 183 -18.63 -17.92 8.81
C ASP A 183 -19.77 -16.90 8.93
N LEU A 184 -20.22 -16.40 7.78
CA LEU A 184 -21.13 -15.27 7.65
C LEU A 184 -22.45 -15.65 6.98
N GLU A 185 -22.83 -16.93 7.01
CA GLU A 185 -24.06 -17.42 6.39
C GLU A 185 -25.29 -16.58 6.77
N GLY A 186 -25.99 -16.07 5.75
CA GLY A 186 -27.24 -15.33 5.88
C GLY A 186 -27.12 -13.94 6.51
N ILE A 187 -25.90 -13.40 6.69
CA ILE A 187 -25.71 -12.06 7.26
C ILE A 187 -26.06 -10.97 6.24
N VAL A 188 -26.76 -9.93 6.71
CA VAL A 188 -27.00 -8.70 5.95
C VAL A 188 -26.21 -7.53 6.53
N PHE A 189 -25.53 -6.77 5.67
CA PHE A 189 -24.89 -5.50 6.02
C PHE A 189 -25.62 -4.37 5.28
N THR A 190 -26.23 -3.46 6.03
CA THR A 190 -27.03 -2.35 5.49
C THR A 190 -26.39 -1.00 5.88
N HIS A 191 -25.91 -0.25 4.89
CA HIS A 191 -25.27 1.06 5.07
C HIS A 191 -24.10 1.06 6.06
N CYS A 192 -23.38 -0.06 6.14
CA CYS A 192 -22.20 -0.20 6.98
C CYS A 192 -20.93 0.32 6.27
N THR A 193 -19.98 0.80 7.08
CA THR A 193 -18.62 1.13 6.63
C THR A 193 -17.68 0.04 7.11
N LEU A 194 -17.19 -0.78 6.19
CA LEU A 194 -16.29 -1.92 6.44
C LEU A 194 -14.89 -1.69 5.86
N ARG A 195 -14.52 -0.43 5.59
CA ARG A 195 -13.23 -0.08 5.01
C ARG A 195 -12.10 -0.79 5.74
N TRP A 196 -11.11 -1.30 4.99
CA TRP A 196 -9.94 -2.03 5.48
C TRP A 196 -10.18 -3.43 6.04
N ASN A 197 -11.42 -3.85 6.24
CA ASN A 197 -11.67 -5.15 6.88
C ASN A 197 -11.16 -6.32 6.02
N HIS A 198 -10.77 -7.39 6.68
CA HIS A 198 -10.28 -8.62 6.07
C HIS A 198 -11.29 -9.73 6.27
N PHE A 199 -11.70 -10.32 5.17
CA PHE A 199 -12.56 -11.50 5.08
C PHE A 199 -11.74 -12.71 4.62
N GLY A 200 -10.40 -12.63 4.70
CA GLY A 200 -9.51 -13.67 4.19
C GLY A 200 -9.87 -15.04 4.77
N LYS A 201 -9.92 -16.06 3.90
CA LYS A 201 -10.27 -17.46 4.25
C LYS A 201 -11.66 -17.67 4.91
N SER A 202 -12.54 -16.66 4.87
CA SER A 202 -13.91 -16.77 5.38
C SER A 202 -14.85 -17.52 4.43
N ARG A 203 -16.02 -17.93 4.94
CA ARG A 203 -17.16 -18.43 4.16
C ARG A 203 -18.28 -17.39 4.22
N LEU A 204 -18.68 -16.88 3.06
CA LEU A 204 -19.86 -16.04 2.89
C LEU A 204 -20.86 -16.80 2.03
N GLU A 205 -22.01 -17.10 2.60
CA GLU A 205 -23.10 -17.79 1.91
C GLU A 205 -24.39 -17.02 2.13
N ASN A 206 -25.12 -16.69 1.06
CA ASN A 206 -26.36 -15.91 1.14
C ASN A 206 -26.18 -14.54 1.84
N VAL A 207 -25.03 -13.88 1.64
CA VAL A 207 -24.68 -12.60 2.29
C VAL A 207 -25.08 -11.41 1.42
N VAL A 208 -25.67 -10.39 2.03
CA VAL A 208 -26.05 -9.15 1.33
C VAL A 208 -25.28 -7.97 1.89
N PHE A 209 -24.57 -7.24 1.02
CA PHE A 209 -24.04 -5.91 1.28
C PHE A 209 -24.89 -4.89 0.54
N GLN A 210 -25.62 -4.05 1.27
CA GLN A 210 -26.53 -3.05 0.73
C GLN A 210 -26.07 -1.65 1.12
N GLY A 211 -25.65 -0.85 0.15
CA GLY A 211 -25.25 0.55 0.39
C GLY A 211 -23.98 0.68 1.23
N CYS A 212 -23.09 -0.33 1.22
CA CYS A 212 -21.92 -0.37 2.08
C CYS A 212 -20.69 0.30 1.45
N ASN A 213 -19.83 0.86 2.30
CA ASN A 213 -18.48 1.24 1.90
C ASN A 213 -17.50 0.10 2.22
N LEU A 214 -17.05 -0.56 1.17
CA LEU A 214 -16.19 -1.74 1.21
C LEU A 214 -14.75 -1.43 0.80
N SER A 215 -14.37 -0.16 0.76
CA SER A 215 -13.09 0.25 0.20
C SER A 215 -11.92 -0.41 0.92
N ASN A 216 -11.02 -1.03 0.15
CA ASN A 216 -9.80 -1.73 0.60
C ASN A 216 -10.03 -2.98 1.45
N ILE A 217 -11.17 -3.63 1.27
CA ILE A 217 -11.37 -4.96 1.82
C ILE A 217 -10.55 -6.00 1.06
N SER A 218 -10.08 -7.01 1.80
CA SER A 218 -9.53 -8.23 1.22
C SER A 218 -10.49 -9.39 1.42
N PHE A 219 -10.89 -10.03 0.31
CA PHE A 219 -11.57 -11.33 0.22
C PHE A 219 -10.58 -12.42 -0.23
N MET A 220 -9.32 -12.31 0.17
CA MET A 220 -8.29 -13.27 -0.24
C MET A 220 -8.66 -14.70 0.20
N ASN A 221 -8.62 -15.66 -0.73
CA ASN A 221 -8.95 -17.06 -0.46
C ASN A 221 -10.34 -17.25 0.20
N THR A 222 -11.28 -16.35 -0.06
CA THR A 222 -12.64 -16.38 0.49
C THR A 222 -13.59 -17.16 -0.44
N SER A 223 -14.53 -17.90 0.14
CA SER A 223 -15.67 -18.48 -0.59
C SER A 223 -16.86 -17.53 -0.50
N LEU A 224 -17.40 -17.11 -1.65
CA LEU A 224 -18.59 -16.27 -1.76
C LEU A 224 -19.63 -16.98 -2.62
N THR A 225 -20.66 -17.55 -1.97
CA THR A 225 -21.76 -18.25 -2.64
C THR A 225 -23.05 -17.47 -2.44
N ASN A 226 -23.79 -17.20 -3.52
CA ASN A 226 -25.06 -16.45 -3.47
C ASN A 226 -24.94 -15.10 -2.74
N CYS A 227 -23.85 -14.37 -2.98
CA CYS A 227 -23.59 -13.08 -2.31
C CYS A 227 -24.03 -11.89 -3.19
N PHE A 228 -24.50 -10.81 -2.56
CA PHE A 228 -25.05 -9.65 -3.27
C PHE A 228 -24.39 -8.35 -2.81
N PHE A 229 -23.68 -7.68 -3.72
CA PHE A 229 -23.07 -6.36 -3.52
C PHE A 229 -23.88 -5.29 -4.24
N ASN A 230 -24.86 -4.75 -3.53
CA ASN A 230 -25.84 -3.81 -4.07
C ASN A 230 -25.50 -2.38 -3.64
N HIS A 231 -25.35 -1.47 -4.61
CA HIS A 231 -25.11 -0.04 -4.34
C HIS A 231 -23.88 0.20 -3.45
N CYS A 232 -22.83 -0.60 -3.60
CA CYS A 232 -21.65 -0.56 -2.76
C CYS A 232 -20.52 0.27 -3.37
N GLU A 233 -19.74 0.94 -2.52
CA GLU A 233 -18.48 1.57 -2.88
C GLU A 233 -17.32 0.58 -2.67
N MET A 234 -16.70 0.14 -3.75
CA MET A 234 -15.67 -0.90 -3.75
C MET A 234 -14.41 -0.36 -4.41
N ARG A 235 -13.73 0.58 -3.72
CA ARG A 235 -12.42 1.05 -4.17
C ARG A 235 -11.33 0.12 -3.61
N GLU A 236 -10.43 -0.35 -4.47
CA GLU A 236 -9.24 -1.09 -4.07
C GLU A 236 -9.54 -2.43 -3.34
N VAL A 237 -10.67 -3.07 -3.65
CA VAL A 237 -11.04 -4.37 -3.08
C VAL A 237 -10.27 -5.50 -3.78
N MET A 238 -9.79 -6.47 -3.01
CA MET A 238 -9.02 -7.61 -3.53
C MET A 238 -9.77 -8.93 -3.32
N PHE A 239 -10.18 -9.55 -4.42
CA PHE A 239 -10.76 -10.90 -4.51
C PHE A 239 -9.68 -11.94 -4.86
N THR A 240 -8.44 -11.72 -4.42
CA THR A 240 -7.32 -12.54 -4.85
C THR A 240 -7.51 -14.00 -4.45
N ALA A 241 -7.52 -14.90 -5.44
CA ALA A 241 -7.80 -16.33 -5.25
C ALA A 241 -9.13 -16.61 -4.51
N ALA A 242 -10.11 -15.71 -4.63
CA ALA A 242 -11.46 -15.93 -4.12
C ALA A 242 -12.25 -16.83 -5.06
N GLU A 243 -13.15 -17.64 -4.49
CA GLU A 243 -14.11 -18.46 -5.22
C GLU A 243 -15.48 -17.78 -5.12
N LEU A 244 -15.97 -17.26 -6.25
CA LEU A 244 -17.26 -16.59 -6.36
C LEU A 244 -18.21 -17.48 -7.17
N ASP A 245 -19.28 -17.93 -6.52
CA ASP A 245 -20.36 -18.69 -7.14
C ASP A 245 -21.68 -17.91 -6.97
N SER A 246 -22.38 -17.68 -8.09
CA SER A 246 -23.70 -17.06 -8.10
C SER A 246 -23.72 -15.70 -7.37
N THR A 247 -22.60 -14.97 -7.45
CA THR A 247 -22.38 -13.70 -6.77
C THR A 247 -22.68 -12.52 -7.70
N SER A 248 -23.40 -11.53 -7.18
CA SER A 248 -23.90 -10.38 -7.94
C SER A 248 -23.30 -9.06 -7.47
N PHE A 249 -22.82 -8.25 -8.41
CA PHE A 249 -22.42 -6.86 -8.22
C PHE A 249 -23.41 -5.97 -8.97
N LYS A 250 -24.26 -5.26 -8.24
CA LYS A 250 -25.35 -4.46 -8.83
C LYS A 250 -25.26 -3.00 -8.43
N SER A 251 -25.20 -2.12 -9.42
CA SER A 251 -25.18 -0.66 -9.21
C SER A 251 -24.06 -0.21 -8.25
N SER A 252 -22.93 -0.92 -8.29
CA SER A 252 -21.77 -0.75 -7.41
C SER A 252 -20.58 -0.19 -8.19
N SER A 253 -19.66 0.47 -7.49
CA SER A 253 -18.46 1.07 -8.08
C SER A 253 -17.23 0.27 -7.70
N LEU A 254 -16.65 -0.45 -8.66
CA LEU A 254 -15.49 -1.33 -8.48
C LEU A 254 -14.23 -0.66 -9.02
N ILE A 255 -13.69 0.31 -8.30
CA ILE A 255 -12.53 1.10 -8.76
C ILE A 255 -11.24 0.45 -8.29
N THR A 256 -10.31 0.13 -9.20
CA THR A 256 -9.00 -0.46 -8.83
C THR A 256 -9.12 -1.78 -8.07
N CYS A 257 -10.13 -2.59 -8.38
CA CYS A 257 -10.31 -3.90 -7.77
C CYS A 257 -9.45 -4.98 -8.45
N SER A 258 -9.12 -6.03 -7.71
CA SER A 258 -8.35 -7.15 -8.21
C SER A 258 -9.17 -8.44 -8.11
N PHE A 259 -9.42 -9.09 -9.25
CA PHE A 259 -9.92 -10.47 -9.33
C PHE A 259 -8.78 -11.43 -9.68
N GLU A 260 -7.58 -11.10 -9.26
CA GLU A 260 -6.40 -11.91 -9.54
C GLU A 260 -6.58 -13.34 -9.02
N ASP A 261 -6.32 -14.33 -9.86
CA ASP A 261 -6.45 -15.75 -9.51
C ASP A 261 -7.87 -16.20 -9.08
N ALA A 262 -8.87 -15.32 -9.12
CA ALA A 262 -10.23 -15.62 -8.68
C ALA A 262 -10.96 -16.54 -9.66
N THR A 263 -11.89 -17.32 -9.13
CA THR A 263 -12.85 -18.09 -9.93
C THR A 263 -14.21 -17.42 -9.85
N LEU A 264 -14.81 -17.13 -11.00
CA LEU A 264 -16.14 -16.54 -11.12
C LEU A 264 -17.03 -17.53 -11.88
N ARG A 265 -18.01 -18.11 -11.18
CA ARG A 265 -19.03 -19.01 -11.73
C ARG A 265 -20.40 -18.37 -11.58
N GLN A 266 -21.16 -18.30 -12.66
CA GLN A 266 -22.55 -17.82 -12.62
C GLN A 266 -22.70 -16.43 -11.97
N CYS A 267 -21.65 -15.61 -12.06
CA CYS A 267 -21.62 -14.29 -11.44
C CYS A 267 -22.26 -13.24 -12.35
N SER A 268 -22.61 -12.08 -11.80
CA SER A 268 -23.13 -10.97 -12.60
C SER A 268 -22.58 -9.60 -12.19
N PHE A 269 -22.27 -8.79 -13.19
CA PHE A 269 -21.91 -7.37 -13.05
C PHE A 269 -22.97 -6.53 -13.77
N HIS A 270 -23.87 -5.91 -13.01
CA HIS A 270 -25.00 -5.16 -13.57
C HIS A 270 -24.94 -3.70 -13.15
N LYS A 271 -24.91 -2.78 -14.12
CA LYS A 271 -24.81 -1.32 -13.86
C LYS A 271 -23.60 -0.94 -13.01
N VAL A 272 -22.45 -1.57 -13.24
CA VAL A 272 -21.22 -1.24 -12.51
C VAL A 272 -20.33 -0.31 -13.32
N ILE A 273 -19.48 0.43 -12.61
CA ILE A 273 -18.31 1.11 -13.19
C ILE A 273 -17.07 0.42 -12.63
N MET A 274 -16.09 0.11 -13.47
CA MET A 274 -14.90 -0.63 -12.99
C MET A 274 -13.54 -0.21 -13.58
N PRO A 275 -13.19 1.09 -13.55
CA PRO A 275 -11.89 1.55 -14.04
C PRO A 275 -10.74 1.02 -13.17
N ALA A 276 -9.62 0.68 -13.83
CA ALA A 276 -8.43 0.08 -13.23
C ALA A 276 -8.68 -1.24 -12.48
N THR A 277 -9.85 -1.86 -12.66
CA THR A 277 -10.13 -3.21 -12.19
C THR A 277 -9.60 -4.25 -13.18
N HIS A 278 -9.09 -5.37 -12.67
CA HIS A 278 -8.50 -6.39 -13.53
C HIS A 278 -8.85 -7.83 -13.15
N PHE A 279 -8.70 -8.71 -14.13
CA PHE A 279 -9.02 -10.14 -14.08
C PHE A 279 -7.79 -11.01 -14.41
N LEU A 280 -6.64 -10.69 -13.82
CA LEU A 280 -5.38 -11.39 -14.06
C LEU A 280 -5.50 -12.86 -13.61
N GLU A 281 -5.26 -13.82 -14.50
CA GLU A 281 -5.35 -15.26 -14.18
C GLU A 281 -6.70 -15.70 -13.57
N ALA A 282 -7.74 -14.89 -13.78
CA ALA A 282 -9.09 -15.22 -13.35
C ALA A 282 -9.68 -16.33 -14.23
N VAL A 283 -10.44 -17.21 -13.60
CA VAL A 283 -11.28 -18.21 -14.27
C VAL A 283 -12.69 -17.66 -14.34
N VAL A 284 -13.25 -17.55 -15.54
CA VAL A 284 -14.57 -16.96 -15.78
C VAL A 284 -15.46 -17.99 -16.47
N ILE A 285 -16.58 -18.33 -15.86
CA ILE A 285 -17.53 -19.37 -16.28
C ILE A 285 -18.94 -18.82 -16.10
N ASP A 286 -19.76 -18.85 -17.16
CA ASP A 286 -21.16 -18.43 -17.18
C ASP A 286 -21.42 -17.08 -16.48
N THR A 287 -20.50 -16.13 -16.63
CA THR A 287 -20.52 -14.87 -15.89
C THR A 287 -20.88 -13.71 -16.81
N ALA A 288 -21.91 -12.96 -16.45
CA ALA A 288 -22.46 -11.92 -17.30
C ALA A 288 -22.05 -10.49 -16.88
N ILE A 289 -21.84 -9.63 -17.87
CA ILE A 289 -21.69 -8.18 -17.70
C ILE A 289 -22.80 -7.46 -18.48
N GLN A 290 -23.52 -6.55 -17.82
CA GLN A 290 -24.64 -5.84 -18.42
C GLN A 290 -24.74 -4.40 -17.93
N LYS A 291 -25.10 -3.46 -18.80
CA LYS A 291 -25.40 -2.04 -18.51
C LYS A 291 -24.29 -1.32 -17.73
N SER A 292 -23.07 -1.80 -17.86
CA SER A 292 -21.87 -1.40 -17.13
C SER A 292 -20.89 -0.61 -17.99
N GLU A 293 -20.04 0.20 -17.35
CA GLU A 293 -18.97 0.97 -17.98
C GLU A 293 -17.60 0.33 -17.70
N LEU A 294 -16.94 -0.12 -18.77
CA LEU A 294 -15.72 -0.93 -18.72
C LEU A 294 -14.46 -0.16 -19.15
N LYS A 295 -14.56 1.17 -19.24
CA LYS A 295 -13.42 2.01 -19.63
C LYS A 295 -12.29 1.83 -18.61
N ASN A 296 -11.08 1.58 -19.12
CA ASN A 296 -9.88 1.31 -18.34
C ASN A 296 -9.91 0.04 -17.47
N THR A 297 -10.78 -0.92 -17.78
CA THR A 297 -10.79 -2.26 -17.15
C THR A 297 -9.86 -3.19 -17.90
N VAL A 298 -9.02 -3.96 -17.19
CA VAL A 298 -7.98 -4.81 -17.79
C VAL A 298 -8.34 -6.28 -17.65
N PHE A 299 -8.76 -6.89 -18.75
CA PHE A 299 -9.30 -8.26 -18.74
C PHE A 299 -8.24 -9.36 -18.85
N PHE A 300 -6.99 -9.05 -19.22
CA PHE A 300 -5.93 -10.07 -19.44
C PHE A 300 -6.41 -11.22 -20.36
N GLY A 301 -7.05 -10.87 -21.48
CA GLY A 301 -7.61 -11.84 -22.44
C GLY A 301 -8.95 -12.47 -22.04
N ASN A 302 -9.50 -12.18 -20.86
CA ASN A 302 -10.76 -12.79 -20.41
C ASN A 302 -12.03 -12.11 -20.91
N LEU A 303 -11.97 -11.00 -21.68
CA LEU A 303 -13.16 -10.24 -22.08
C LEU A 303 -14.17 -11.12 -22.84
N ASP A 304 -13.69 -12.03 -23.68
CA ASP A 304 -14.52 -12.95 -24.47
C ASP A 304 -15.13 -14.10 -23.67
N LYS A 305 -14.69 -14.30 -22.42
CA LYS A 305 -15.26 -15.30 -21.51
C LYS A 305 -16.47 -14.77 -20.73
N PHE A 306 -16.75 -13.47 -20.82
CA PHE A 306 -17.92 -12.88 -20.20
C PHE A 306 -19.10 -12.87 -21.18
N ASP A 307 -20.28 -13.18 -20.65
CA ASP A 307 -21.52 -13.08 -21.40
C ASP A 307 -22.00 -11.63 -21.45
N PHE A 308 -22.28 -11.15 -22.66
CA PHE A 308 -22.88 -9.84 -22.89
C PHE A 308 -24.26 -10.05 -23.52
N PRO A 309 -25.36 -9.66 -22.85
CA PRO A 309 -26.70 -9.79 -23.42
C PRO A 309 -26.84 -9.03 -24.75
N ALA A 310 -27.76 -9.50 -25.61
CA ALA A 310 -28.06 -8.82 -26.87
C ALA A 310 -28.43 -7.35 -26.65
N ASN A 311 -27.92 -6.47 -27.51
CA ASN A 311 -28.06 -5.00 -27.45
C ASN A 311 -27.39 -4.31 -26.24
N ASP A 312 -26.57 -5.01 -25.47
CA ASP A 312 -25.80 -4.40 -24.39
C ASP A 312 -24.54 -3.67 -24.93
N LEU A 313 -24.33 -2.44 -24.48
CA LEU A 313 -23.21 -1.59 -24.94
C LEU A 313 -21.96 -1.70 -24.06
N SER A 314 -21.98 -2.50 -22.97
CA SER A 314 -20.85 -2.61 -22.04
C SER A 314 -19.57 -3.01 -22.73
N ARG A 315 -19.64 -4.03 -23.60
CA ARG A 315 -18.47 -4.53 -24.33
C ARG A 315 -17.76 -3.44 -25.13
N GLN A 316 -18.53 -2.55 -25.77
CA GLN A 316 -17.98 -1.46 -26.59
C GLN A 316 -17.26 -0.39 -25.76
N SER A 317 -17.61 -0.28 -24.47
CA SER A 317 -16.95 0.66 -23.55
C SER A 317 -15.59 0.20 -23.03
N ALA A 318 -15.19 -1.05 -23.29
CA ALA A 318 -13.96 -1.68 -22.80
C ALA A 318 -12.70 -1.15 -23.53
N ILE A 319 -12.38 0.12 -23.32
CA ILE A 319 -11.28 0.84 -23.96
C ILE A 319 -10.25 1.26 -22.91
N ILE A 320 -8.97 1.00 -23.17
CA ILE A 320 -7.85 1.49 -22.36
C ILE A 320 -7.36 2.84 -22.89
N SER A 321 -7.60 3.91 -22.13
CA SER A 321 -7.27 5.28 -22.53
C SER A 321 -5.99 5.85 -21.87
N LYS A 322 -5.36 5.10 -20.97
CA LYS A 322 -4.20 5.55 -20.17
C LYS A 322 -3.17 4.44 -20.08
N PRO A 323 -1.88 4.75 -19.84
CA PRO A 323 -0.88 3.71 -19.65
C PRO A 323 -1.14 2.91 -18.37
N ILE A 324 -0.90 1.61 -18.44
CA ILE A 324 -1.15 0.64 -17.37
C ILE A 324 0.15 0.41 -16.60
N THR A 325 0.07 0.49 -15.27
CA THR A 325 1.21 0.17 -14.39
C THR A 325 0.83 -0.93 -13.42
N ALA A 326 1.56 -2.04 -13.42
CA ALA A 326 1.43 -3.04 -12.35
C ALA A 326 2.25 -2.64 -11.14
N ILE A 327 1.64 -2.71 -9.97
CA ILE A 327 2.26 -2.47 -8.67
C ILE A 327 1.96 -3.65 -7.75
N LEU A 328 3.02 -4.17 -7.13
CA LEU A 328 2.90 -5.25 -6.16
C LEU A 328 2.34 -4.71 -4.83
N VAL A 329 1.37 -5.42 -4.25
CA VAL A 329 0.74 -5.06 -2.98
C VAL A 329 0.52 -6.30 -2.13
N HIS A 330 0.64 -6.19 -0.82
CA HIS A 330 0.15 -7.24 0.06
C HIS A 330 -1.38 -7.09 0.17
N PRO A 331 -2.17 -8.17 -0.01
CA PRO A 331 -3.62 -8.01 -0.04
C PRO A 331 -4.23 -7.65 1.32
N GLU A 332 -3.64 -8.13 2.42
CA GLU A 332 -4.07 -7.75 3.78
C GLU A 332 -3.22 -6.63 4.42
N ASN A 333 -1.92 -6.50 4.12
CA ASN A 333 -1.06 -5.48 4.74
C ASN A 333 -0.75 -4.32 3.80
N ARG A 334 -1.36 -3.18 4.05
CA ARG A 334 -1.15 -2.02 3.16
C ARG A 334 0.25 -1.41 3.23
N GLY A 335 0.92 -1.50 4.38
CA GLY A 335 2.06 -0.65 4.70
C GLY A 335 1.73 0.86 4.61
N LEU A 336 2.76 1.70 4.76
CA LEU A 336 2.61 3.17 4.70
C LEU A 336 2.88 3.75 3.30
N SER A 337 3.74 3.09 2.54
CA SER A 337 4.24 3.57 1.24
C SER A 337 3.26 3.29 0.09
N VAL A 338 2.84 2.04 -0.09
CA VAL A 338 2.00 1.61 -1.23
C VAL A 338 0.74 2.46 -1.41
N PRO A 339 -0.05 2.81 -0.38
CA PRO A 339 -1.22 3.67 -0.55
C PRO A 339 -0.89 5.03 -1.14
N LYS A 340 0.26 5.59 -0.77
CA LYS A 340 0.73 6.88 -1.27
C LYS A 340 1.15 6.75 -2.72
N VAL A 341 1.84 5.66 -3.07
CA VAL A 341 2.18 5.33 -4.45
C VAL A 341 0.93 5.25 -5.32
N PHE A 342 -0.12 4.55 -4.89
CA PHE A 342 -1.39 4.47 -5.63
C PHE A 342 -1.97 5.85 -5.95
N ILE A 343 -2.00 6.73 -4.95
CA ILE A 343 -2.43 8.12 -5.13
C ILE A 343 -1.54 8.85 -6.13
N LYS A 344 -0.22 8.64 -6.08
CA LYS A 344 0.74 9.27 -7.00
C LYS A 344 0.56 8.81 -8.43
N LEU A 345 0.42 7.50 -8.64
CA LEU A 345 0.20 6.91 -9.95
C LEU A 345 -1.09 7.46 -10.57
N ASP A 346 -2.20 7.43 -9.83
CA ASP A 346 -3.50 7.89 -10.34
C ASP A 346 -3.56 9.42 -10.51
N LYS A 347 -3.20 10.20 -9.49
CA LYS A 347 -3.45 11.65 -9.45
C LYS A 347 -2.34 12.52 -10.01
N ILE A 348 -1.09 12.06 -9.99
CA ILE A 348 0.07 12.88 -10.42
C ILE A 348 0.62 12.38 -11.74
N ALA A 349 0.87 11.08 -11.83
CA ALA A 349 1.37 10.47 -13.05
C ALA A 349 0.24 10.32 -14.07
N GLY A 350 -1.01 10.07 -13.65
CA GLY A 350 -2.12 9.80 -14.57
C GLY A 350 -2.06 8.39 -15.18
N LEU A 351 -1.40 7.46 -14.48
CA LEU A 351 -1.29 6.04 -14.82
C LEU A 351 -2.49 5.27 -14.28
N LEU A 352 -2.81 4.12 -14.87
CA LEU A 352 -3.77 3.16 -14.34
C LEU A 352 -3.03 2.15 -13.46
N PRO A 353 -3.08 2.27 -12.12
CA PRO A 353 -2.39 1.34 -11.25
C PRO A 353 -3.21 0.04 -11.11
N LEU A 354 -2.62 -1.10 -11.47
CA LEU A 354 -3.17 -2.43 -11.22
C LEU A 354 -2.58 -3.01 -9.94
N ARG A 355 -3.44 -3.47 -9.03
CA ARG A 355 -3.07 -4.13 -7.77
C ARG A 355 -2.75 -5.59 -8.00
N ILE A 356 -1.46 -5.90 -8.10
CA ILE A 356 -1.01 -7.29 -8.22
C ILE A 356 -0.57 -7.76 -6.84
N THR A 357 -1.01 -8.94 -6.41
CA THR A 357 -0.53 -9.52 -5.15
C THR A 357 0.99 -9.71 -5.20
N LEU A 358 1.68 -9.33 -4.12
CA LEU A 358 3.12 -9.47 -4.03
C LEU A 358 3.59 -10.93 -3.93
N GLN A 359 2.67 -11.86 -3.62
CA GLN A 359 2.93 -13.30 -3.52
C GLN A 359 1.80 -14.04 -4.26
N PRO A 360 2.11 -14.86 -5.27
CA PRO A 360 1.12 -15.69 -5.95
C PRO A 360 0.45 -16.66 -4.96
N GLN A 361 -0.87 -16.54 -4.82
CA GLN A 361 -1.62 -17.21 -3.74
C GLN A 361 -1.91 -18.69 -4.01
N LYS A 362 -1.92 -19.11 -5.29
CA LYS A 362 -2.09 -20.52 -5.68
C LYS A 362 -0.86 -21.39 -5.40
N LEU A 363 0.30 -20.78 -5.12
CA LEU A 363 1.54 -21.48 -4.82
C LEU A 363 1.78 -21.52 -3.32
N THR A 364 2.21 -22.66 -2.80
CA THR A 364 2.60 -22.78 -1.38
C THR A 364 3.98 -22.19 -1.15
N LYS A 365 4.19 -21.65 0.05
CA LYS A 365 5.49 -21.12 0.49
C LYS A 365 6.54 -22.23 0.50
N GLU A 366 6.15 -23.41 0.99
CA GLU A 366 7.02 -24.55 1.21
C GLU A 366 7.58 -25.09 -0.11
N ALA A 367 6.71 -25.36 -1.09
CA ALA A 367 7.14 -25.87 -2.40
C ALA A 367 8.02 -24.85 -3.14
N THR A 368 7.61 -23.58 -3.13
CA THR A 368 8.39 -22.52 -3.79
C THR A 368 9.77 -22.34 -3.16
N ASN A 369 9.86 -22.38 -1.82
CA ASN A 369 11.14 -22.25 -1.14
C ASN A 369 12.06 -23.45 -1.42
N GLN A 370 11.55 -24.67 -1.43
CA GLN A 370 12.33 -25.86 -1.79
C GLN A 370 12.92 -25.75 -3.20
N GLU A 371 12.11 -25.37 -4.18
CA GLU A 371 12.59 -25.12 -5.55
C GLU A 371 13.64 -24.00 -5.60
N ALA A 372 13.39 -22.89 -4.90
CA ALA A 372 14.29 -21.75 -4.84
C ALA A 372 15.66 -22.13 -4.24
N ASP A 373 15.70 -22.87 -3.15
CA ASP A 373 16.95 -23.31 -2.51
C ASP A 373 17.77 -24.22 -3.43
N ILE A 374 17.11 -25.17 -4.13
CA ILE A 374 17.76 -26.03 -5.13
C ILE A 374 18.35 -25.17 -6.26
N LEU A 375 17.57 -24.23 -6.80
CA LEU A 375 18.00 -23.32 -7.87
C LEU A 375 19.20 -22.48 -7.44
N ILE A 376 19.09 -21.81 -6.29
CA ILE A 376 20.12 -20.92 -5.75
C ILE A 376 21.41 -21.68 -5.51
N ASN A 377 21.36 -22.90 -4.95
CA ASN A 377 22.56 -23.73 -4.75
C ASN A 377 23.18 -24.19 -6.08
N LYS A 378 22.35 -24.59 -7.06
CA LYS A 378 22.80 -25.01 -8.38
C LYS A 378 23.48 -23.89 -9.16
N VAL A 379 22.93 -22.66 -9.11
CA VAL A 379 23.58 -21.52 -9.76
C VAL A 379 24.73 -20.98 -8.90
N GLY A 380 24.62 -20.94 -7.58
CA GLY A 380 25.66 -20.44 -6.68
C GLY A 380 26.99 -21.18 -6.84
N SER A 381 26.95 -22.49 -7.07
CA SER A 381 28.13 -23.36 -7.23
C SER A 381 28.85 -23.24 -8.59
N TYR A 382 28.20 -22.69 -9.62
CA TYR A 382 28.74 -22.69 -10.98
C TYR A 382 29.42 -21.35 -11.32
N HIS A 383 30.70 -21.23 -10.96
CA HIS A 383 31.52 -20.00 -11.07
C HIS A 383 31.93 -19.57 -12.49
N LYS A 384 31.62 -20.36 -13.54
CA LYS A 384 32.06 -20.06 -14.92
C LYS A 384 31.22 -19.00 -15.64
N SER A 385 30.03 -18.66 -15.15
CA SER A 385 29.17 -17.65 -15.77
C SER A 385 29.44 -16.26 -15.19
N LYS A 386 29.63 -15.26 -16.05
CA LYS A 386 29.75 -13.84 -15.66
C LYS A 386 28.41 -13.20 -15.29
N ALA A 387 27.28 -13.85 -15.57
CA ALA A 387 25.96 -13.29 -15.29
C ALA A 387 25.66 -13.29 -13.77
N PRO A 388 24.95 -12.26 -13.26
CA PRO A 388 24.47 -12.23 -11.88
C PRO A 388 23.62 -13.45 -11.49
N ILE A 389 23.65 -13.83 -10.21
CA ILE A 389 22.84 -14.94 -9.66
C ILE A 389 21.37 -14.84 -10.08
N PRO A 390 20.67 -13.70 -9.94
CA PRO A 390 19.26 -13.63 -10.31
C PRO A 390 18.99 -13.91 -11.78
N GLN A 391 19.82 -13.40 -12.70
CA GLN A 391 19.66 -13.64 -14.14
C GLN A 391 19.83 -15.13 -14.46
N ARG A 392 20.79 -15.78 -13.81
CA ARG A 392 21.04 -17.22 -13.95
C ARG A 392 19.91 -18.07 -13.42
N ILE A 393 19.26 -17.67 -12.31
CA ILE A 393 18.04 -18.31 -11.82
C ILE A 393 16.95 -18.23 -12.88
N MET A 394 16.69 -17.03 -13.43
CA MET A 394 15.64 -16.86 -14.45
C MET A 394 15.89 -17.72 -15.69
N HIS A 395 17.15 -17.79 -16.16
CA HIS A 395 17.53 -18.65 -17.29
C HIS A 395 17.33 -20.14 -16.97
N ALA A 396 17.78 -20.60 -15.80
CA ALA A 396 17.65 -22.00 -15.40
C ALA A 396 16.17 -22.45 -15.31
N VAL A 397 15.30 -21.57 -14.79
CA VAL A 397 13.84 -21.80 -14.74
C VAL A 397 13.24 -21.84 -16.14
N ALA A 398 13.62 -20.92 -17.03
CA ALA A 398 13.13 -20.86 -18.40
C ALA A 398 13.54 -22.08 -19.23
N GLU A 399 14.77 -22.59 -19.04
CA GLU A 399 15.29 -23.77 -19.74
C GLU A 399 14.67 -25.08 -19.23
N ASN A 400 14.33 -25.15 -17.94
CA ASN A 400 13.89 -26.40 -17.30
C ASN A 400 12.60 -26.20 -16.47
N PRO A 401 11.49 -25.72 -17.06
CA PRO A 401 10.29 -25.36 -16.31
C PRO A 401 9.65 -26.54 -15.57
N HIS A 402 9.79 -27.76 -16.08
CA HIS A 402 9.27 -28.97 -15.46
C HIS A 402 9.98 -29.36 -14.15
N LEU A 403 11.23 -28.93 -13.97
CA LEU A 403 11.99 -29.18 -12.73
C LEU A 403 11.67 -28.18 -11.63
N TYR A 404 11.14 -27.01 -12.00
CA TYR A 404 10.86 -25.89 -11.10
C TYR A 404 9.44 -25.34 -11.35
N PRO A 405 8.38 -26.15 -11.19
CA PRO A 405 7.03 -25.80 -11.61
C PRO A 405 6.49 -24.54 -10.89
N SER A 406 6.79 -24.35 -9.60
CA SER A 406 6.36 -23.16 -8.86
C SER A 406 7.08 -21.93 -9.39
N CYS A 407 8.41 -21.96 -9.51
CA CYS A 407 9.18 -20.84 -10.06
C CYS A 407 8.82 -20.54 -11.52
N ALA A 408 8.57 -21.56 -12.34
CA ALA A 408 8.13 -21.41 -13.73
C ALA A 408 6.75 -20.78 -13.83
N SER A 409 5.83 -21.12 -12.93
CA SER A 409 4.51 -20.47 -12.84
C SER A 409 4.66 -18.98 -12.51
N ILE A 410 5.56 -18.61 -11.59
CA ILE A 410 5.86 -17.20 -11.27
C ILE A 410 6.42 -16.47 -12.49
N LEU A 411 7.36 -17.08 -13.21
CA LEU A 411 7.95 -16.50 -14.42
C LEU A 411 6.89 -16.29 -15.51
N LYS A 412 5.97 -17.25 -15.68
CA LYS A 412 4.84 -17.16 -16.62
C LYS A 412 3.85 -16.05 -16.23
N LYS A 413 3.57 -15.87 -14.93
CA LYS A 413 2.74 -14.77 -14.43
C LYS A 413 3.37 -13.41 -14.76
N ALA A 414 4.68 -13.26 -14.53
CA ALA A 414 5.42 -12.05 -14.89
C ALA A 414 5.43 -11.79 -16.40
N HIS A 415 5.52 -12.85 -17.22
CA HIS A 415 5.39 -12.74 -18.68
C HIS A 415 4.03 -12.17 -19.08
N THR A 416 2.95 -12.73 -18.52
CA THR A 416 1.57 -12.30 -18.78
C THR A 416 1.39 -10.83 -18.42
N LEU A 417 1.89 -10.41 -17.25
CA LEU A 417 1.90 -9.01 -16.85
C LEU A 417 2.66 -8.14 -17.85
N ALA A 418 3.91 -8.48 -18.17
CA ALA A 418 4.76 -7.70 -19.07
C ALA A 418 4.16 -7.54 -20.47
N SER A 419 3.37 -8.53 -20.93
CA SER A 419 2.69 -8.47 -22.23
C SER A 419 1.53 -7.49 -22.29
N GLU A 420 0.92 -7.13 -21.15
CA GLU A 420 -0.30 -6.32 -21.07
C GLU A 420 -0.07 -4.93 -20.47
N VAL A 421 0.88 -4.79 -19.55
CA VAL A 421 1.17 -3.50 -18.91
C VAL A 421 2.13 -2.63 -19.73
N ASP A 422 2.19 -1.34 -19.39
CA ASP A 422 3.09 -0.36 -20.01
C ASP A 422 4.28 0.00 -19.09
N SER A 423 4.20 -0.32 -17.80
CA SER A 423 5.30 -0.18 -16.84
C SER A 423 5.10 -0.99 -15.56
N PHE A 424 6.16 -1.10 -14.77
CA PHE A 424 6.14 -1.72 -13.44
C PHE A 424 6.57 -0.76 -12.35
N PHE A 425 5.94 -0.87 -11.18
CA PHE A 425 6.39 -0.21 -9.96
C PHE A 425 6.71 -1.26 -8.88
N LEU A 426 7.94 -1.24 -8.36
CA LEU A 426 8.37 -2.09 -7.25
C LEU A 426 8.43 -1.27 -5.94
N PRO A 427 7.57 -1.55 -4.95
CA PRO A 427 7.54 -0.80 -3.71
C PRO A 427 8.66 -1.21 -2.74
N GLY A 428 8.78 -0.45 -1.64
CA GLY A 428 9.57 -0.86 -0.49
C GLY A 428 9.02 -2.11 0.21
N GLY A 429 9.74 -2.62 1.20
CA GLY A 429 9.34 -3.80 1.96
C GLY A 429 10.49 -4.32 2.83
N GLU A 430 10.36 -5.59 3.21
CA GLU A 430 11.38 -6.40 3.89
C GLU A 430 12.73 -6.45 3.17
N ASP A 431 13.74 -7.02 3.82
CA ASP A 431 15.08 -7.20 3.26
C ASP A 431 15.11 -8.16 2.06
N ILE A 432 16.12 -8.01 1.19
CA ILE A 432 16.37 -8.96 0.10
C ILE A 432 17.06 -10.21 0.67
N PRO A 433 16.59 -11.44 0.32
CA PRO A 433 17.25 -12.66 0.73
C PRO A 433 18.75 -12.70 0.34
N PRO A 434 19.68 -12.85 1.30
CA PRO A 434 21.12 -12.76 1.06
C PRO A 434 21.67 -13.72 0.00
N ALA A 435 21.06 -14.90 -0.09
CA ALA A 435 21.44 -15.92 -1.06
C ALA A 435 21.26 -15.47 -2.53
N LEU A 436 20.38 -14.49 -2.80
CA LEU A 436 20.15 -13.96 -4.15
C LEU A 436 21.31 -13.07 -4.66
N TYR A 437 22.16 -12.59 -3.75
CA TYR A 437 23.38 -11.84 -4.08
C TYR A 437 24.66 -12.52 -3.53
N GLY A 438 24.58 -13.82 -3.24
CA GLY A 438 25.73 -14.66 -2.94
C GLY A 438 26.32 -14.48 -1.54
N ARG A 439 25.53 -13.95 -0.59
CA ARG A 439 25.95 -13.79 0.81
C ARG A 439 25.20 -14.75 1.72
N LYS A 440 25.82 -15.11 2.84
CA LYS A 440 25.14 -15.82 3.93
C LYS A 440 24.33 -14.81 4.74
N GLN A 441 23.23 -15.28 5.29
CA GLN A 441 22.40 -14.44 6.12
C GLN A 441 23.10 -14.07 7.43
N GLU A 442 23.03 -12.78 7.76
CA GLU A 442 23.43 -12.22 9.05
C GLU A 442 22.25 -12.17 10.05
N GLU A 443 22.58 -12.06 11.33
CA GLU A 443 21.62 -12.14 12.44
C GLU A 443 20.52 -11.08 12.34
N LEU A 444 20.87 -9.85 11.95
CA LEU A 444 19.94 -8.72 11.89
C LEU A 444 19.11 -8.67 10.60
N THR A 445 19.35 -9.56 9.63
CA THR A 445 18.63 -9.52 8.35
C THR A 445 17.20 -10.04 8.49
N GLU A 446 16.22 -9.20 8.15
CA GLU A 446 14.80 -9.46 8.40
C GLU A 446 14.00 -9.56 7.09
N TRP A 447 13.58 -10.77 6.76
CA TRP A 447 12.65 -11.06 5.67
C TRP A 447 11.71 -12.22 6.04
N ASP A 448 10.57 -12.31 5.37
CA ASP A 448 9.42 -13.20 5.62
C ASP A 448 9.74 -14.69 5.40
N ARG A 449 10.99 -15.02 5.04
CA ARG A 449 11.42 -16.37 4.66
C ARG A 449 10.59 -16.95 3.52
N ASP A 450 10.09 -16.12 2.62
CA ASP A 450 9.23 -16.48 1.50
C ASP A 450 9.80 -15.98 0.18
N TYR A 451 10.25 -16.91 -0.67
CA TYR A 451 10.85 -16.57 -1.96
C TYR A 451 9.83 -16.12 -3.01
N ARG A 452 8.52 -16.34 -2.81
CA ARG A 452 7.48 -16.03 -3.82
C ARG A 452 7.51 -14.57 -4.27
N ARG A 453 7.68 -13.64 -3.33
CA ARG A 453 7.82 -12.20 -3.63
C ARG A 453 9.08 -11.93 -4.45
N SER A 454 10.23 -12.33 -3.93
CA SER A 454 11.51 -12.06 -4.58
C SER A 454 11.56 -12.66 -5.99
N PHE A 455 11.07 -13.89 -6.18
CA PHE A 455 11.02 -14.52 -7.50
C PHE A 455 10.08 -13.80 -8.45
N LEU A 456 8.93 -13.31 -7.98
CA LEU A 456 8.02 -12.51 -8.81
C LEU A 456 8.69 -11.20 -9.24
N GLU A 457 9.30 -10.48 -8.30
CA GLU A 457 9.99 -9.23 -8.61
C GLU A 457 11.20 -9.45 -9.54
N LEU A 458 11.98 -10.52 -9.35
CA LEU A 458 13.08 -10.90 -10.25
C LEU A 458 12.56 -11.28 -11.65
N SER A 459 11.43 -11.98 -11.72
CA SER A 459 10.79 -12.33 -12.99
C SER A 459 10.29 -11.07 -13.72
N MET A 460 9.73 -10.10 -12.99
CA MET A 460 9.35 -8.81 -13.57
C MET A 460 10.59 -8.04 -14.05
N MET A 461 11.66 -8.00 -13.26
CA MET A 461 12.94 -7.40 -13.67
C MET A 461 13.52 -8.06 -14.92
N HIS A 462 13.37 -9.38 -15.04
CA HIS A 462 13.79 -10.12 -16.22
C HIS A 462 13.12 -9.63 -17.49
N TYR A 463 11.79 -9.47 -17.48
CA TYR A 463 11.07 -8.93 -18.63
C TYR A 463 11.29 -7.44 -18.84
N VAL A 464 11.43 -6.65 -17.76
CA VAL A 464 11.83 -5.24 -17.85
C VAL A 464 13.14 -5.10 -18.61
N HIS A 465 14.15 -5.89 -18.23
CA HIS A 465 15.46 -5.86 -18.87
C HIS A 465 15.41 -6.29 -20.35
N HIS A 466 14.73 -7.40 -20.67
CA HIS A 466 14.75 -7.98 -22.01
C HIS A 466 13.74 -7.35 -23.00
N GLN A 467 12.64 -6.79 -22.51
CA GLN A 467 11.61 -6.17 -23.36
C GLN A 467 11.60 -4.63 -23.29
N GLY A 468 12.45 -4.04 -22.44
CA GLY A 468 12.59 -2.58 -22.34
C GLY A 468 11.37 -1.90 -21.72
N LEU A 469 10.67 -2.55 -20.78
CA LEU A 469 9.57 -1.91 -20.06
C LEU A 469 10.12 -0.87 -19.07
N PRO A 470 9.51 0.31 -18.97
CA PRO A 470 9.78 1.26 -17.90
C PRO A 470 9.53 0.65 -16.52
N LEU A 471 10.45 0.91 -15.59
CA LEU A 471 10.33 0.50 -14.19
C LEU A 471 10.75 1.62 -13.25
N MET A 472 9.92 1.86 -12.24
CA MET A 472 10.29 2.67 -11.08
C MET A 472 10.32 1.78 -9.84
N ALA A 473 11.38 1.89 -9.04
CA ALA A 473 11.56 1.04 -7.88
C ALA A 473 12.08 1.82 -6.68
N ASN A 474 11.39 1.68 -5.55
CA ASN A 474 11.68 2.43 -4.33
C ASN A 474 12.16 1.49 -3.21
N CYS A 475 13.17 1.92 -2.45
CA CYS A 475 13.72 1.22 -1.30
C CYS A 475 14.09 -0.25 -1.62
N ARG A 476 13.33 -1.23 -1.12
CA ARG A 476 13.51 -2.64 -1.46
C ARG A 476 13.52 -2.91 -2.96
N GLY A 477 12.60 -2.30 -3.71
CA GLY A 477 12.58 -2.44 -5.17
C GLY A 477 13.88 -1.96 -5.82
N PHE A 478 14.46 -0.87 -5.31
CA PHE A 478 15.77 -0.36 -5.77
C PHE A 478 16.87 -1.39 -5.47
N GLN A 479 16.90 -1.95 -4.26
CA GLN A 479 17.90 -2.96 -3.87
C GLN A 479 17.79 -4.20 -4.76
N LEU A 480 16.57 -4.73 -4.97
CA LEU A 480 16.34 -5.90 -5.82
C LEU A 480 16.75 -5.65 -7.27
N ALA A 481 16.46 -4.47 -7.83
CA ALA A 481 16.89 -4.12 -9.17
C ALA A 481 18.43 -4.06 -9.28
N ASN A 482 19.12 -3.50 -8.28
CA ASN A 482 20.59 -3.51 -8.22
C ASN A 482 21.15 -4.94 -8.12
N VAL A 483 20.54 -5.79 -7.27
CA VAL A 483 20.90 -7.21 -7.11
C VAL A 483 20.70 -7.99 -8.42
N TYR A 484 19.62 -7.72 -9.17
CA TYR A 484 19.39 -8.32 -10.50
C TYR A 484 20.55 -8.04 -11.48
N PHE A 485 21.19 -6.88 -11.38
CA PHE A 485 22.37 -6.51 -12.17
C PHE A 485 23.71 -6.89 -11.51
N GLY A 486 23.69 -7.58 -10.37
CA GLY A 486 24.89 -8.16 -9.75
C GLY A 486 25.45 -7.39 -8.56
N ALA A 487 24.73 -6.39 -8.03
CA ALA A 487 25.15 -5.72 -6.81
C ALA A 487 25.04 -6.65 -5.61
N GLN A 488 25.88 -6.43 -4.60
CA GLN A 488 25.70 -6.99 -3.26
C GLN A 488 25.15 -5.91 -2.32
N LEU A 489 24.53 -6.35 -1.23
CA LEU A 489 23.95 -5.45 -0.24
C LEU A 489 24.72 -5.51 1.08
N GLU A 490 24.78 -4.36 1.74
CA GLU A 490 25.03 -4.29 3.17
C GLU A 490 23.74 -4.72 3.89
N GLN A 491 23.84 -5.77 4.71
CA GLN A 491 22.69 -6.40 5.35
C GLN A 491 22.13 -5.58 6.52
N HIS A 492 22.95 -4.72 7.13
CA HIS A 492 22.55 -3.87 8.24
C HIS A 492 23.16 -2.47 8.11
N VAL A 493 22.31 -1.44 8.05
CA VAL A 493 22.74 -0.05 7.98
C VAL A 493 22.08 0.79 9.09
N GLU A 494 22.89 1.27 10.03
CA GLU A 494 22.42 2.11 11.13
C GLU A 494 22.11 3.54 10.69
N GLY A 495 21.09 4.16 11.30
CA GLY A 495 20.81 5.60 11.12
C GLY A 495 20.02 5.97 9.85
N HIS A 496 19.57 5.00 9.06
CA HIS A 496 18.83 5.25 7.82
C HIS A 496 17.32 4.94 7.86
N ASN A 497 16.83 4.41 8.97
CA ASN A 497 15.44 4.00 9.13
C ASN A 497 14.55 5.17 9.60
N ASN A 498 13.50 5.48 8.84
CA ASN A 498 12.53 6.56 9.10
C ASN A 498 13.15 7.94 9.39
N VAL A 499 14.16 8.33 8.62
CA VAL A 499 14.86 9.61 8.74
C VAL A 499 14.65 10.49 7.51
N LEU A 500 14.62 11.81 7.72
CA LEU A 500 14.69 12.78 6.63
C LEU A 500 16.15 12.98 6.24
N GLN A 501 16.48 12.75 4.97
CA GLN A 501 17.85 12.90 4.46
C GLN A 501 17.94 14.07 3.50
N ILE A 502 19.01 14.85 3.62
CA ILE A 502 19.41 15.86 2.64
C ILE A 502 20.35 15.17 1.65
N LEU A 503 19.79 14.72 0.54
CA LEU A 503 20.56 14.09 -0.51
C LEU A 503 21.31 15.14 -1.33
N PRO A 504 22.58 14.90 -1.70
CA PRO A 504 23.33 15.81 -2.55
C PRO A 504 22.69 15.92 -3.94
N GLY A 505 23.12 16.91 -4.72
CA GLY A 505 22.75 16.99 -6.13
C GLY A 505 23.62 16.04 -6.97
N ALA A 506 23.02 15.42 -8.00
CA ALA A 506 23.76 14.63 -8.98
C ALA A 506 24.82 15.48 -9.69
N LYS A 507 25.98 14.88 -10.01
CA LYS A 507 27.07 15.55 -10.74
C LYS A 507 26.56 16.12 -12.06
N LYS A 508 27.11 17.27 -12.47
CA LYS A 508 26.67 17.98 -13.70
C LYS A 508 26.93 17.20 -14.99
N SER A 509 27.86 16.25 -14.97
CA SER A 509 28.19 15.35 -16.08
C SER A 509 27.08 14.33 -16.37
N TYR A 510 26.14 14.11 -15.45
CA TYR A 510 25.03 13.19 -15.67
C TYR A 510 23.94 13.83 -16.53
N HIS A 511 23.43 13.08 -17.51
CA HIS A 511 22.43 13.54 -18.45
C HIS A 511 21.27 12.55 -18.67
N GLY A 512 21.10 11.56 -17.79
CA GLY A 512 20.03 10.57 -17.91
C GLY A 512 18.65 11.05 -17.42
N LEU A 513 17.69 10.12 -17.44
CA LEU A 513 16.26 10.37 -17.24
C LEU A 513 15.97 11.08 -15.92
N SER A 514 16.64 10.65 -14.84
CA SER A 514 16.39 11.14 -13.49
C SER A 514 17.15 12.42 -13.16
N TYR A 515 18.09 12.86 -14.02
CA TYR A 515 18.95 14.01 -13.76
C TYR A 515 18.16 15.28 -13.43
N LYS A 516 17.07 15.58 -14.14
CA LYS A 516 16.27 16.80 -13.90
C LYS A 516 15.70 16.86 -12.47
N ALA A 517 15.35 15.70 -11.90
CA ALA A 517 14.89 15.59 -10.53
C ALA A 517 16.05 15.70 -9.53
N LEU A 518 17.22 15.16 -9.86
CA LEU A 518 18.37 15.01 -8.96
C LEU A 518 19.44 16.11 -9.07
N LYS A 519 19.41 16.99 -10.07
CA LYS A 519 20.46 18.00 -10.34
C LYS A 519 20.71 19.03 -9.23
N LYS A 520 19.86 19.08 -8.20
CA LYS A 520 20.03 19.94 -7.03
C LYS A 520 19.79 19.11 -5.78
N PRO A 521 20.42 19.46 -4.64
CA PRO A 521 20.13 18.82 -3.37
C PRO A 521 18.62 18.76 -3.09
N MET A 522 18.19 17.66 -2.47
CA MET A 522 16.79 17.44 -2.14
C MET A 522 16.63 16.76 -0.78
N ILE A 523 15.52 17.09 -0.13
CA ILE A 523 15.08 16.41 1.09
C ILE A 523 14.07 15.34 0.71
N SER A 524 14.36 14.10 1.09
CA SER A 524 13.45 12.96 0.96
C SER A 524 13.43 12.10 2.22
N LEU A 525 12.40 11.25 2.35
CA LEU A 525 12.30 10.28 3.44
C LEU A 525 13.12 9.04 3.08
N SER A 526 14.01 8.65 3.99
CA SER A 526 14.73 7.38 3.95
C SER A 526 14.14 6.45 5.01
N SER A 527 13.83 5.22 4.63
CA SER A 527 13.38 4.18 5.54
C SER A 527 13.83 2.83 5.01
N HIS A 528 15.08 2.49 5.31
CA HIS A 528 15.70 1.23 4.91
C HIS A 528 16.65 0.71 5.97
N HIS A 529 16.78 -0.61 5.99
CA HIS A 529 17.65 -1.38 6.87
C HIS A 529 18.84 -1.98 6.11
N GLN A 530 18.64 -2.32 4.83
CA GLN A 530 19.70 -2.69 3.88
C GLN A 530 20.07 -1.56 2.92
N GLY A 531 21.27 -1.60 2.36
CA GLY A 531 21.74 -0.63 1.36
C GLY A 531 22.63 -1.24 0.29
N VAL A 532 22.83 -0.52 -0.81
CA VAL A 532 23.82 -0.86 -1.84
C VAL A 532 25.10 -0.06 -1.56
N PRO A 533 26.20 -0.69 -1.09
CA PRO A 533 27.49 -0.02 -0.93
C PRO A 533 28.02 0.48 -2.27
N THR A 534 28.66 1.64 -2.28
CA THR A 534 29.25 2.20 -3.49
C THR A 534 30.26 1.23 -4.11
N GLU A 535 31.10 0.56 -3.30
CA GLU A 535 32.10 -0.39 -3.79
C GLU A 535 31.52 -1.72 -4.30
N LEU A 536 30.28 -2.06 -3.96
CA LEU A 536 29.60 -3.31 -4.37
C LEU A 536 28.45 -3.07 -5.35
N ALA A 537 28.37 -1.87 -5.95
CA ALA A 537 27.32 -1.51 -6.90
C ALA A 537 27.53 -2.11 -8.29
N ALA A 538 26.43 -2.41 -8.99
CA ALA A 538 26.43 -3.01 -10.33
C ALA A 538 26.71 -1.99 -11.46
N THR A 539 27.89 -1.37 -11.46
CA THR A 539 28.22 -0.23 -12.35
C THR A 539 28.36 -0.56 -13.85
N GLU A 540 28.33 -1.85 -14.22
CA GLU A 540 28.37 -2.28 -15.62
C GLU A 540 27.06 -1.93 -16.35
N PHE A 541 25.91 -2.13 -15.71
CA PHE A 541 24.59 -1.98 -16.33
C PHE A 541 23.83 -0.74 -15.88
N ILE A 542 24.05 -0.33 -14.64
CA ILE A 542 23.40 0.82 -14.01
C ILE A 542 24.43 1.85 -13.59
N GLU A 543 24.07 3.13 -13.67
CA GLU A 543 24.91 4.25 -13.25
C GLU A 543 24.42 4.79 -11.90
N PRO A 544 25.26 4.80 -10.85
CA PRO A 544 24.91 5.45 -9.59
C PRO A 544 24.91 6.98 -9.78
N LEU A 545 23.78 7.59 -9.46
CA LEU A 545 23.54 9.03 -9.66
C LEU A 545 23.77 9.84 -8.38
N ILE A 546 23.41 9.24 -7.23
CA ILE A 546 23.56 9.83 -5.90
C ILE A 546 24.20 8.79 -5.00
N GLU A 547 25.27 9.22 -4.33
CA GLU A 547 25.90 8.50 -3.23
C GLU A 547 25.83 9.37 -1.98
N TYR A 548 25.58 8.73 -0.83
CA TYR A 548 25.47 9.39 0.45
C TYR A 548 25.87 8.42 1.55
N GLU A 549 26.88 8.79 2.35
CA GLU A 549 27.42 7.97 3.45
C GLU A 549 27.84 6.57 2.98
N GLY A 550 28.61 6.48 1.88
CA GLY A 550 29.11 5.21 1.34
C GLY A 550 28.06 4.33 0.65
N LEU A 551 26.81 4.80 0.55
CA LEU A 551 25.72 4.05 -0.06
C LEU A 551 25.17 4.75 -1.29
N VAL A 552 24.82 3.96 -2.31
CA VAL A 552 24.07 4.44 -3.47
C VAL A 552 22.62 4.71 -3.06
N LYS A 553 22.12 5.91 -3.38
CA LYS A 553 20.73 6.32 -3.08
C LYS A 553 19.84 6.47 -4.30
N ALA A 554 20.43 6.58 -5.50
CA ALA A 554 19.69 6.58 -6.75
C ALA A 554 20.57 6.03 -7.87
N SER A 555 19.97 5.23 -8.76
CA SER A 555 20.62 4.69 -9.95
C SER A 555 19.67 4.75 -11.14
N GLU A 556 20.23 4.75 -12.35
CA GLU A 556 19.47 4.56 -13.59
C GLU A 556 20.22 3.64 -14.57
N ALA A 557 19.61 3.29 -15.70
CA ALA A 557 20.27 2.48 -16.72
C ALA A 557 21.37 3.27 -17.44
N LYS A 558 22.52 2.63 -17.70
CA LYS A 558 23.75 3.31 -18.16
C LYS A 558 23.79 3.67 -19.65
N TYR A 559 23.11 2.91 -20.52
CA TYR A 559 23.23 3.03 -21.97
C TYR A 559 21.91 3.41 -22.66
N SER A 560 22.04 4.16 -23.76
CA SER A 560 20.91 4.55 -24.60
C SER A 560 20.21 3.32 -25.19
N GLY A 561 18.88 3.30 -25.18
CA GLY A 561 18.07 2.17 -25.64
C GLY A 561 17.79 1.09 -24.58
N ALA A 562 18.38 1.18 -23.39
CA ALA A 562 18.02 0.35 -22.24
C ALA A 562 16.58 0.62 -21.78
N ALA A 563 16.06 -0.30 -20.96
CA ALA A 563 14.81 -0.09 -20.22
C ALA A 563 14.89 1.22 -19.41
N PRO A 564 13.85 2.07 -19.41
CA PRO A 564 13.80 3.25 -18.54
C PRO A 564 13.73 2.84 -17.06
N LEU A 565 14.86 2.88 -16.34
CA LEU A 565 14.96 2.52 -14.93
C LEU A 565 15.07 3.76 -14.04
N ILE A 566 14.12 3.93 -13.11
CA ILE A 566 14.13 4.97 -12.08
C ILE A 566 14.25 4.26 -10.73
N LEU A 567 15.49 4.09 -10.24
CA LEU A 567 15.77 3.31 -9.04
C LEU A 567 16.14 4.25 -7.89
N LEU A 568 15.38 4.25 -6.80
CA LEU A 568 15.52 5.20 -5.68
C LEU A 568 15.53 4.46 -4.33
N GLN A 569 16.55 4.66 -3.50
CA GLN A 569 16.59 4.09 -2.15
C GLN A 569 15.62 4.80 -1.18
N PHE A 570 15.20 6.02 -1.52
CA PHE A 570 14.32 6.87 -0.72
C PHE A 570 12.88 6.86 -1.24
N HIS A 571 11.97 7.54 -0.52
CA HIS A 571 10.53 7.43 -0.70
C HIS A 571 9.87 8.74 -1.20
N PRO A 572 9.93 9.05 -2.51
CA PRO A 572 9.30 10.23 -3.08
C PRO A 572 7.77 10.25 -3.00
N GLU A 573 7.13 9.10 -2.75
CA GLU A 573 5.68 8.99 -2.59
C GLU A 573 5.13 9.75 -1.39
N PHE A 574 5.96 10.04 -0.37
CA PHE A 574 5.50 10.72 0.85
C PHE A 574 5.20 12.20 0.67
N LEU A 575 5.73 12.84 -0.38
CA LEU A 575 5.40 14.22 -0.68
C LEU A 575 3.92 14.31 -1.07
N LYS A 576 3.14 15.22 -0.50
CA LYS A 576 1.74 15.55 -0.84
C LYS A 576 0.78 14.36 -0.95
N ALA A 577 1.08 13.23 -0.33
CA ALA A 577 0.21 12.07 -0.32
C ALA A 577 -0.50 11.98 1.03
N GLN A 578 -1.77 12.36 1.04
CA GLN A 578 -2.64 12.21 2.21
C GLN A 578 -3.28 10.83 2.15
N THR A 579 -2.79 9.90 2.96
CA THR A 579 -3.37 8.55 3.10
C THR A 579 -3.96 8.32 4.48
N ALA A 580 -3.89 9.35 5.34
CA ALA A 580 -4.33 9.32 6.71
C ALA A 580 -5.82 8.98 6.84
N HIS A 581 -6.11 7.95 7.63
CA HIS A 581 -7.44 7.68 8.19
C HIS A 581 -7.53 8.06 9.67
N THR A 582 -6.43 8.60 10.23
CA THR A 582 -6.36 9.10 11.60
C THR A 582 -5.78 10.52 11.61
N PHE A 583 -6.21 11.32 12.57
CA PHE A 583 -5.71 12.70 12.76
C PHE A 583 -4.18 12.76 12.89
N PHE A 584 -3.58 11.75 13.52
CA PHE A 584 -2.12 11.66 13.71
C PHE A 584 -1.37 11.47 12.39
N LEU A 585 -1.80 10.53 11.54
CA LEU A 585 -1.21 10.36 10.20
C LEU A 585 -1.44 11.61 9.34
N GLU A 586 -2.55 12.33 9.53
CA GLU A 586 -2.82 13.57 8.79
C GLU A 586 -1.82 14.67 9.17
N ILE A 587 -1.43 14.75 10.44
CA ILE A 587 -0.39 15.67 10.91
C ILE A 587 0.98 15.29 10.32
N ILE A 588 1.35 14.00 10.34
CA ILE A 588 2.61 13.52 9.77
C ILE A 588 2.65 13.84 8.27
N ASP A 589 1.61 13.49 7.53
CA ASP A 589 1.51 13.77 6.10
C ASP A 589 1.64 15.28 5.82
N LYS A 590 0.97 16.13 6.61
CA LYS A 590 1.08 17.59 6.48
C LYS A 590 2.49 18.08 6.80
N ALA A 591 3.13 17.60 7.87
CA ALA A 591 4.48 18.00 8.24
C ALA A 591 5.50 17.62 7.15
N LEU A 592 5.42 16.39 6.64
CA LEU A 592 6.25 15.92 5.52
C LEU A 592 6.05 16.78 4.27
N ASN A 593 4.83 17.23 3.97
CA ASN A 593 4.57 18.11 2.82
C ASN A 593 5.30 19.46 2.88
N PHE A 594 5.59 19.97 4.08
CA PHE A 594 6.33 21.22 4.25
C PHE A 594 7.84 21.04 4.12
N ILE A 595 8.35 19.85 4.44
CA ILE A 595 9.79 19.58 4.54
C ILE A 595 10.33 18.93 3.26
N LEU A 596 9.58 18.00 2.67
CA LEU A 596 10.01 17.27 1.49
C LEU A 596 10.15 18.19 0.28
N SER A 597 11.22 18.00 -0.48
CA SER A 597 11.48 18.81 -1.67
C SER A 597 10.42 18.56 -2.74
N LYS A 598 9.87 19.62 -3.34
CA LYS A 598 8.88 19.52 -4.44
C LYS A 598 9.36 18.66 -5.62
N ARG A 599 10.68 18.49 -5.79
CA ARG A 599 11.29 17.65 -6.82
C ARG A 599 10.95 16.16 -6.69
N ASN A 600 10.50 15.68 -5.52
CA ASN A 600 10.00 14.31 -5.38
C ASN A 600 8.83 14.02 -6.36
N ASP A 601 8.02 15.02 -6.72
CA ASP A 601 6.94 14.87 -7.71
C ASP A 601 7.47 14.65 -9.15
N LEU A 602 8.72 15.03 -9.46
CA LEU A 602 9.27 14.92 -10.81
C LEU A 602 9.53 13.47 -11.23
N PHE A 603 9.85 12.57 -10.29
CA PHE A 603 10.04 11.15 -10.60
C PHE A 603 8.77 10.51 -11.16
N TRP A 604 7.60 10.85 -10.61
CA TRP A 604 6.31 10.37 -11.09
C TRP A 604 5.99 10.86 -12.50
N LYS A 605 6.37 12.11 -12.81
CA LYS A 605 6.23 12.64 -14.17
C LYS A 605 7.15 11.93 -15.15
N ILE A 606 8.42 11.74 -14.81
CA ILE A 606 9.39 11.01 -15.64
C ILE A 606 8.90 9.56 -15.87
N PHE A 607 8.36 8.94 -14.83
CA PHE A 607 7.80 7.59 -14.92
C PHE A 607 6.57 7.52 -15.83
N PHE A 608 5.65 8.48 -15.74
CA PHE A 608 4.53 8.61 -16.68
C PHE A 608 5.01 8.79 -18.13
N ASP A 609 5.91 9.75 -18.37
CA ASP A 609 6.42 10.04 -19.71
C ASP A 609 7.07 8.78 -20.32
N SER A 610 7.78 8.00 -19.50
CA SER A 610 8.40 6.72 -19.90
C SER A 610 7.35 5.66 -20.25
N ALA A 611 6.35 5.44 -19.39
CA ALA A 611 5.26 4.49 -19.62
C ALA A 611 4.43 4.85 -20.85
N ASN A 612 4.13 6.14 -21.02
CA ASN A 612 3.37 6.65 -22.17
C ASN A 612 4.15 6.47 -23.48
N THR A 613 5.46 6.73 -23.46
CA THR A 613 6.34 6.50 -24.62
C THR A 613 6.38 5.01 -24.99
N HIS A 614 6.52 4.12 -23.99
CA HIS A 614 6.48 2.67 -24.21
C HIS A 614 5.15 2.24 -24.84
N ARG A 615 4.02 2.72 -24.30
CA ARG A 615 2.69 2.45 -24.84
C ARG A 615 2.55 2.88 -26.31
N TYR A 616 2.95 4.11 -26.64
CA TYR A 616 2.91 4.59 -28.02
C TYR A 616 3.74 3.73 -28.96
N ARG A 617 4.95 3.34 -28.53
CA ARG A 617 5.80 2.42 -29.29
C ARG A 617 5.10 1.08 -29.51
N LYS A 618 4.50 0.49 -28.47
CA LYS A 618 3.77 -0.79 -28.54
C LYS A 618 2.61 -0.73 -29.54
N ILE A 619 1.78 0.30 -29.46
CA ILE A 619 0.63 0.51 -30.37
C ILE A 619 1.11 0.70 -31.82
N THR A 620 2.13 1.55 -32.02
CA THR A 620 2.69 1.82 -33.35
C THR A 620 3.27 0.56 -33.99
N LEU A 621 4.05 -0.22 -33.23
CA LEU A 621 4.61 -1.49 -33.70
C LEU A 621 3.53 -2.52 -34.03
N ALA A 622 2.45 -2.59 -33.25
CA ALA A 622 1.33 -3.47 -33.54
C ALA A 622 0.61 -3.07 -34.85
N ALA A 623 0.37 -1.77 -35.05
CA ALA A 623 -0.23 -1.25 -36.28
C ALA A 623 0.65 -1.55 -37.51
N LEU A 624 1.96 -1.32 -37.42
CA LEU A 624 2.92 -1.62 -38.49
C LEU A 624 3.01 -3.12 -38.81
N LYS A 625 2.97 -3.99 -37.79
CA LYS A 625 2.94 -5.45 -37.98
C LYS A 625 1.67 -5.90 -38.68
N ASN A 626 0.53 -5.28 -38.35
CA ASN A 626 -0.73 -5.59 -39.01
C ASN A 626 -0.71 -5.14 -40.47
N SER A 627 -0.24 -3.92 -40.78
CA SER A 627 -0.14 -3.45 -42.16
C SER A 627 0.83 -4.29 -43.00
N ALA A 628 1.95 -4.74 -42.41
CA ALA A 628 2.94 -5.59 -43.09
C ALA A 628 2.44 -7.02 -43.36
N LYS A 629 1.37 -7.49 -42.70
CA LYS A 629 0.74 -8.79 -43.02
C LYS A 629 -0.23 -8.73 -44.19
N PHE A 630 -0.65 -7.52 -44.60
CA PHE A 630 -1.54 -7.29 -45.74
C PHE A 630 -0.78 -7.02 -47.05
N HIS A 631 0.54 -6.82 -46.97
CA HIS A 631 1.47 -6.75 -48.10
C HIS A 631 2.27 -8.05 -48.17
#